data_AF-A0A6A5VZV1-F1
#
_entry.id   AF-A0A6A5VZV1-F1
#
_cell.length_a   1.000
_cell.length_b   1.000
_cell.length_c   1.000
_cell.angle_alpha   90.00
_cell.angle_beta   90.00
_cell.angle_gamma   90.00
#
_symmetry.space_group_name_H-M   'P 1'
#
loop_
_entity.id
_entity.type
_entity.pdbx_description
1 polymer ?
#
loop_
_entity_poly.entity_id
_entity_poly.type
_entity_poly.pdbx_seq_one_letter_code
_entity_poly.pdbx_strand_id
1 'polypeptide(L)'
;MPSTSIEKGKARAETPDRDTRGALNSTLTPPRTPPRRPQAPIFTPTKRSANTPPPVTPSASTTLLTPTSKRTRLEDYGFSSTKKPTNHNSCTSPTKRAEENAAKKRARKIEREIKDDTDALLKDLEKEERENEREAQKRQAAEDKEAAQQLKREAKKAKESEDLAKRRVIDAKNNYYEWRRNNRKPGATFKLPGPYDRDSYRNARQCRDDYSLVPDDLKCLAHCMVPNTRDQDWCDEKWFCLVDVEKLVGRKAAMMAGIECSDEKELIGKGWEIIREQQKAKDTEEAS
;
A
#
# COMPACT_ATOMS: atom_id res chain seq x y z
N MET A 1 -48.21 -5.07 42.18
CA MET A 1 -47.77 -6.30 42.87
C MET A 1 -47.21 -7.25 41.81
N PRO A 2 -46.03 -7.87 41.93
CA PRO A 2 -44.73 -7.52 42.55
C PRO A 2 -43.68 -7.13 41.45
N SER A 3 -42.64 -6.33 41.67
CA SER A 3 -41.41 -6.54 42.46
C SER A 3 -40.59 -7.77 42.03
N THR A 4 -39.36 -7.54 41.57
CA THR A 4 -38.08 -8.09 42.09
C THR A 4 -36.95 -7.81 41.08
N SER A 5 -35.96 -6.97 41.41
CA SER A 5 -34.69 -7.26 42.13
C SER A 5 -33.56 -7.54 41.13
N ILE A 6 -32.60 -6.63 40.92
CA ILE A 6 -31.38 -6.37 41.71
C ILE A 6 -30.46 -7.60 41.83
N GLU A 7 -29.30 -7.53 41.17
CA GLU A 7 -27.99 -7.92 41.72
C GLU A 7 -26.90 -7.15 40.91
N LYS A 8 -26.14 -6.18 41.47
CA LYS A 8 -24.94 -6.32 42.33
C LYS A 8 -23.98 -7.40 41.79
N GLY A 9 -22.71 -7.16 41.47
CA GLY A 9 -21.77 -6.05 41.70
C GLY A 9 -20.33 -6.54 41.46
N LYS A 10 -19.35 -5.71 41.85
CA LYS A 10 -17.87 -5.92 41.92
C LYS A 10 -17.09 -5.68 40.61
N ALA A 11 -15.94 -4.99 40.60
CA ALA A 11 -15.22 -4.29 41.65
C ALA A 11 -14.32 -3.17 41.07
N ARG A 12 -14.10 -2.22 41.96
CA ARG A 12 -13.28 -1.01 41.95
C ARG A 12 -11.79 -1.36 41.95
N ALA A 13 -11.01 -0.65 41.15
CA ALA A 13 -9.58 -0.41 41.42
C ALA A 13 -9.38 1.10 41.28
N GLU A 14 -9.38 1.77 42.43
CA GLU A 14 -8.97 3.15 42.59
C GLU A 14 -7.50 3.21 42.97
N THR A 15 -6.93 4.39 42.69
CA THR A 15 -5.77 5.07 43.28
C THR A 15 -4.43 5.00 42.52
N PRO A 16 -3.56 6.02 42.65
CA PRO A 16 -3.78 7.37 43.22
C PRO A 16 -3.36 8.53 42.31
N ASP A 17 -3.95 9.68 42.62
CA ASP A 17 -3.41 11.01 42.41
C ASP A 17 -1.93 11.11 42.79
N ARG A 18 -1.14 11.73 41.91
CA ARG A 18 0.15 12.30 42.25
C ARG A 18 0.10 13.79 42.01
N ASP A 19 -0.10 14.47 43.12
CA ASP A 19 -0.07 15.91 43.29
C ASP A 19 1.12 16.60 42.62
N THR A 20 0.75 17.63 41.87
CA THR A 20 1.28 19.01 41.96
C THR A 20 2.69 19.19 42.53
N ARG A 21 3.58 19.67 41.66
CA ARG A 21 4.58 20.71 41.99
C ARG A 21 5.22 21.27 40.73
N GLY A 22 5.23 22.59 40.60
CA GLY A 22 6.19 23.29 39.73
C GLY A 22 5.57 24.29 38.78
N ALA A 23 5.24 25.46 39.29
CA ALA A 23 4.97 26.65 38.51
C ALA A 23 6.25 27.18 37.82
N LEU A 24 6.03 28.04 36.81
CA LEU A 24 6.94 29.06 36.24
C LEU A 24 7.98 28.60 35.21
N ASN A 25 7.69 28.81 33.92
CA ASN A 25 8.29 29.93 33.16
C ASN A 25 7.88 29.88 31.68
N SER A 26 7.10 30.87 31.28
CA SER A 26 6.84 31.23 29.89
C SER A 26 8.13 31.69 29.24
N THR A 27 8.68 30.88 28.34
CA THR A 27 9.65 31.34 27.33
C THR A 27 9.02 31.12 25.97
N LEU A 28 8.65 32.22 25.32
CA LEU A 28 8.20 32.29 23.93
C LEU A 28 9.30 31.74 23.01
N THR A 29 9.18 30.48 22.60
CA THR A 29 9.87 29.95 21.43
C THR A 29 9.04 30.25 20.18
N PRO A 30 9.60 30.89 19.13
CA PRO A 30 8.90 31.11 17.88
C PRO A 30 8.53 29.77 17.22
N PRO A 31 7.42 29.71 16.46
CA PRO A 31 6.99 28.49 15.79
C PRO A 31 8.04 28.04 14.80
N ARG A 32 8.54 26.82 15.02
CA ARG A 32 9.50 26.13 14.16
C ARG A 32 8.82 25.85 12.82
N THR A 33 9.17 26.61 11.79
CA THR A 33 8.78 26.33 10.40
C THR A 33 9.17 24.91 10.05
N PRO A 34 8.23 24.07 9.53
CA PRO A 34 8.57 22.73 9.11
C PRO A 34 9.60 22.79 7.96
N PRO A 35 10.59 21.88 7.93
CA PRO A 35 11.56 21.85 6.85
C PRO A 35 10.85 21.66 5.51
N ARG A 36 11.16 22.54 4.56
CA ARG A 36 10.64 22.54 3.20
C ARG A 36 10.94 21.17 2.57
N ARG A 37 9.89 20.38 2.35
CA ARG A 37 9.99 19.08 1.67
C ARG A 37 10.69 19.30 0.32
N PRO A 38 11.75 18.56 -0.02
CA PRO A 38 12.36 18.65 -1.34
C PRO A 38 11.28 18.37 -2.37
N GLN A 39 11.00 19.35 -3.23
CA GLN A 39 10.07 19.17 -4.34
C GLN A 39 10.69 18.16 -5.28
N ALA A 40 10.02 17.02 -5.46
CA ALA A 40 10.35 16.11 -6.53
C ALA A 40 10.22 16.85 -7.87
N PRO A 41 11.13 16.64 -8.83
CA PRO A 41 11.05 17.27 -10.14
C PRO A 41 9.67 16.97 -10.75
N ILE A 42 8.99 18.04 -11.16
CA ILE A 42 7.73 17.97 -11.89
C ILE A 42 8.04 17.29 -13.22
N PHE A 43 7.78 15.99 -13.32
CA PHE A 43 7.76 15.27 -14.58
C PHE A 43 6.56 15.80 -15.37
N THR A 44 6.84 16.70 -16.31
CA THR A 44 5.88 17.04 -17.36
C THR A 44 5.66 15.78 -18.21
N PRO A 45 4.42 15.34 -18.44
CA PRO A 45 4.17 14.21 -19.31
C PRO A 45 4.53 14.62 -20.74
N THR A 46 5.64 14.08 -21.24
CA THR A 46 5.98 14.12 -22.66
C THR A 46 4.80 13.55 -23.45
N LYS A 47 4.20 14.37 -24.31
CA LYS A 47 3.17 13.93 -25.26
C LYS A 47 3.70 12.74 -26.05
N ARG A 48 3.21 11.53 -25.76
CA ARG A 48 3.47 10.34 -26.57
C ARG A 48 2.81 10.57 -27.93
N SER A 49 3.66 10.73 -28.94
CA SER A 49 3.30 10.65 -30.35
C SER A 49 2.62 9.30 -30.62
N ALA A 50 1.47 9.32 -31.28
CA ALA A 50 0.57 8.17 -31.47
C ALA A 50 1.05 7.13 -32.50
N ASN A 51 2.32 7.16 -32.93
CA ASN A 51 2.84 6.31 -33.99
C ASN A 51 4.03 5.46 -33.51
N THR A 52 3.80 4.55 -32.56
CA THR A 52 4.78 3.50 -32.25
C THR A 52 4.05 2.16 -32.21
N PRO A 53 4.38 1.19 -33.08
CA PRO A 53 3.77 -0.13 -33.04
C PRO A 53 4.13 -0.85 -31.72
N PRO A 54 3.25 -1.70 -31.20
CA PRO A 54 3.49 -2.39 -29.94
C PRO A 54 4.68 -3.36 -30.06
N PRO A 55 5.52 -3.50 -29.00
CA PRO A 55 6.57 -4.50 -28.98
C PRO A 55 5.97 -5.90 -28.93
N VAL A 56 6.45 -6.75 -29.83
CA VAL A 56 6.13 -8.18 -29.90
C VAL A 56 6.74 -8.87 -28.67
N THR A 57 5.89 -9.43 -27.81
CA THR A 57 6.31 -10.28 -26.70
C THR A 57 6.66 -11.67 -27.22
N PRO A 58 7.88 -12.21 -27.01
CA PRO A 58 8.14 -13.62 -27.26
C PRO A 58 7.46 -14.47 -26.18
N SER A 59 6.60 -15.38 -26.64
CA SER A 59 5.97 -16.43 -25.85
C SER A 59 7.03 -17.43 -25.38
N ALA A 60 7.31 -17.44 -24.08
CA ALA A 60 8.20 -18.42 -23.46
C ALA A 60 7.38 -19.63 -22.97
N SER A 61 7.17 -20.59 -23.86
CA SER A 61 6.77 -21.96 -23.48
C SER A 61 7.95 -22.62 -22.77
N THR A 62 7.81 -22.85 -21.46
CA THR A 62 8.78 -23.62 -20.68
C THR A 62 8.29 -25.07 -20.60
N THR A 63 8.89 -25.93 -21.41
CA THR A 63 8.64 -27.37 -21.42
C THR A 63 9.49 -28.03 -20.32
N LEU A 64 8.85 -28.61 -19.31
CA LEU A 64 9.51 -29.44 -18.30
C LEU A 64 9.88 -30.80 -18.92
N LEU A 65 11.17 -31.04 -19.11
CA LEU A 65 11.72 -32.36 -19.45
C LEU A 65 12.16 -33.06 -18.16
N THR A 66 11.53 -34.19 -17.86
CA THR A 66 12.01 -35.15 -16.87
C THR A 66 13.05 -36.08 -17.52
N PRO A 67 14.21 -36.32 -16.90
CA PRO A 67 15.11 -37.37 -17.35
C PRO A 67 14.69 -38.70 -16.73
N THR A 68 14.04 -39.57 -17.51
CA THR A 68 13.90 -40.99 -17.19
C THR A 68 15.24 -41.69 -17.44
N SER A 69 15.90 -42.02 -16.33
CA SER A 69 17.12 -42.80 -16.27
C SER A 69 16.96 -44.15 -16.98
N LYS A 70 17.74 -44.36 -18.05
CA LYS A 70 17.91 -45.64 -18.71
C LYS A 70 18.93 -46.46 -17.93
N ARG A 71 18.47 -47.52 -17.28
CA ARG A 71 19.31 -48.56 -16.67
C ARG A 71 19.84 -49.48 -17.78
N THR A 72 21.02 -49.17 -18.30
CA THR A 72 21.83 -50.12 -19.09
C THR A 72 22.43 -51.15 -18.15
N ARG A 73 21.91 -52.38 -18.19
CA ARG A 73 22.53 -53.56 -17.59
C ARG A 73 23.39 -54.19 -18.67
N LEU A 74 24.69 -53.92 -18.62
CA LEU A 74 25.69 -54.57 -19.44
C LEU A 74 26.80 -55.06 -18.53
N GLU A 75 27.43 -56.13 -18.98
CA GLU A 75 28.55 -56.89 -18.43
C GLU A 75 28.20 -58.18 -17.68
N ASP A 76 28.86 -59.30 -17.93
CA ASP A 76 29.48 -59.87 -19.13
C ASP A 76 30.08 -61.22 -18.70
N TYR A 77 30.22 -62.15 -19.64
CA TYR A 77 31.22 -63.22 -19.65
C TYR A 77 31.22 -64.28 -18.52
N GLY A 78 30.28 -65.22 -18.62
CA GLY A 78 30.45 -66.57 -18.07
C GLY A 78 31.18 -67.50 -19.04
N PHE A 79 32.50 -67.35 -19.19
CA PHE A 79 33.36 -68.33 -19.87
C PHE A 79 34.09 -69.16 -18.82
N SER A 80 33.66 -70.41 -18.59
CA SER A 80 34.51 -71.39 -17.89
C SER A 80 34.40 -72.77 -18.53
N SER A 81 35.46 -73.07 -19.27
CA SER A 81 35.79 -74.34 -19.90
C SER A 81 35.99 -75.42 -18.83
N THR A 82 35.19 -76.48 -18.91
CA THR A 82 35.34 -77.70 -18.11
C THR A 82 36.43 -78.60 -18.69
N LYS A 83 37.70 -78.31 -18.37
CA LYS A 83 38.79 -79.30 -18.51
C LYS A 83 38.93 -80.09 -17.22
N LYS A 84 38.59 -81.38 -17.28
CA LYS A 84 38.87 -82.38 -16.25
C LYS A 84 40.39 -82.46 -16.01
N PRO A 85 40.89 -82.41 -14.76
CA PRO A 85 42.28 -82.71 -14.49
C PRO A 85 42.51 -84.21 -14.56
N THR A 86 43.45 -84.60 -15.41
CA THR A 86 44.02 -85.95 -15.49
C THR A 86 44.81 -86.22 -14.21
N ASN A 87 44.43 -87.28 -13.50
CA ASN A 87 44.97 -87.65 -12.20
C ASN A 87 46.35 -88.29 -12.36
N HIS A 88 47.42 -87.48 -12.36
CA HIS A 88 48.79 -87.97 -12.23
C HIS A 88 49.10 -88.19 -10.74
N ASN A 89 48.98 -89.45 -10.29
CA ASN A 89 49.58 -89.90 -9.03
C ASN A 89 51.11 -89.86 -9.17
N SER A 90 51.69 -88.67 -8.99
CA SER A 90 53.14 -88.50 -8.87
C SER A 90 53.56 -88.79 -7.43
N CYS A 91 54.47 -89.76 -7.29
CA CYS A 91 55.13 -90.10 -6.05
C CYS A 91 55.91 -88.87 -5.56
N THR A 92 55.32 -88.09 -4.67
CA THR A 92 55.95 -86.93 -4.05
C THR A 92 56.78 -87.40 -2.88
N SER A 93 58.09 -87.15 -2.98
CA SER A 93 59.07 -87.36 -1.94
C SER A 93 58.61 -86.70 -0.63
N PRO A 94 58.83 -87.30 0.55
CA PRO A 94 58.32 -86.80 1.83
C PRO A 94 58.69 -85.33 2.14
N THR A 95 59.77 -84.82 1.54
CA THR A 95 60.19 -83.41 1.58
C THR A 95 59.24 -82.46 0.84
N LYS A 96 58.70 -82.83 -0.33
CA LYS A 96 57.76 -81.97 -1.11
C LYS A 96 56.41 -81.80 -0.42
N ARG A 97 55.96 -82.82 0.31
CA ARG A 97 54.69 -82.79 1.08
C ARG A 97 54.78 -81.87 2.29
N ALA A 98 55.98 -81.75 2.89
CA ALA A 98 56.23 -80.82 4.00
C ALA A 98 56.25 -79.35 3.52
N GLU A 99 56.89 -79.08 2.37
CA GLU A 99 56.90 -77.75 1.75
C GLU A 99 55.51 -77.31 1.30
N GLU A 100 54.71 -78.20 0.70
CA GLU A 100 53.34 -77.90 0.30
C GLU A 100 52.44 -77.57 1.51
N ASN A 101 52.60 -78.29 2.62
CA ASN A 101 51.86 -78.01 3.86
C ASN A 101 52.30 -76.67 4.50
N ALA A 102 53.60 -76.33 4.43
CA ALA A 102 54.09 -75.03 4.88
C ALA A 102 53.58 -73.89 4.00
N ALA A 103 53.53 -74.08 2.68
CA ALA A 103 52.97 -73.13 1.73
C ALA A 103 51.46 -72.91 1.96
N LYS A 104 50.68 -73.98 2.15
CA LYS A 104 49.25 -73.89 2.49
C LYS A 104 49.02 -73.17 3.83
N LYS A 105 49.90 -73.37 4.82
CA LYS A 105 49.81 -72.67 6.10
C LYS A 105 50.11 -71.17 5.98
N ARG A 106 51.08 -70.78 5.14
CA ARG A 106 51.36 -69.36 4.82
C ARG A 106 50.22 -68.73 4.02
N ALA A 107 49.68 -69.42 3.02
CA ALA A 107 48.53 -68.93 2.24
C ALA A 107 47.31 -68.68 3.13
N ARG A 108 46.96 -69.62 4.02
CA ARG A 108 45.87 -69.44 5.01
C ARG A 108 46.12 -68.34 6.05
N LYS A 109 47.36 -67.89 6.23
CA LYS A 109 47.70 -66.77 7.10
C LYS A 109 47.48 -65.45 6.36
N ILE A 110 47.99 -65.36 5.13
CA ILE A 110 47.80 -64.20 4.24
C ILE A 110 46.31 -63.99 3.95
N GLU A 111 45.55 -65.05 3.69
CA GLU A 111 44.10 -64.96 3.45
C GLU A 111 43.33 -64.46 4.68
N ARG A 112 43.79 -64.78 5.89
CA ARG A 112 43.21 -64.23 7.13
C ARG A 112 43.57 -62.77 7.34
N GLU A 113 44.83 -62.39 7.11
CA GLU A 113 45.27 -60.99 7.19
C GLU A 113 44.52 -60.11 6.18
N ILE A 114 44.39 -60.57 4.92
CA ILE A 114 43.60 -59.85 3.90
C ILE A 114 42.15 -59.72 4.36
N LYS A 115 41.56 -60.78 4.92
CA LYS A 115 40.17 -60.74 5.38
C LYS A 115 39.98 -59.74 6.51
N ASP A 116 40.85 -59.78 7.52
CA ASP A 116 40.81 -58.86 8.66
C ASP A 116 41.00 -57.40 8.20
N ASP A 117 41.90 -57.15 7.25
CA ASP A 117 42.11 -55.81 6.65
C ASP A 117 40.88 -55.35 5.83
N THR A 118 40.26 -56.25 5.06
CA THR A 118 39.04 -55.92 4.30
C THR A 118 37.84 -55.65 5.20
N ASP A 119 37.69 -56.41 6.30
CA ASP A 119 36.62 -56.22 7.27
C ASP A 119 36.81 -54.90 8.04
N ALA A 120 38.06 -54.50 8.32
CA ALA A 120 38.37 -53.19 8.88
C ALA A 120 38.00 -52.03 7.94
N LEU A 121 38.39 -52.12 6.66
CA LEU A 121 38.05 -51.12 5.64
C LEU A 121 36.53 -50.99 5.43
N LEU A 122 35.79 -52.11 5.39
CA LEU A 122 34.34 -52.11 5.29
C LEU A 122 33.68 -51.40 6.48
N LYS A 123 34.21 -51.60 7.68
CA LYS A 123 33.68 -50.97 8.90
C LYS A 123 33.94 -49.47 8.94
N ASP A 124 35.08 -49.01 8.42
CA ASP A 124 35.39 -47.59 8.30
C ASP A 124 34.51 -46.90 7.25
N LEU A 125 34.31 -47.55 6.08
CA LEU A 125 33.37 -47.06 5.05
C LEU A 125 31.93 -46.96 5.57
N GLU A 126 31.45 -47.97 6.31
CA GLU A 126 30.09 -47.95 6.88
C GLU A 126 29.94 -46.84 7.94
N LYS A 127 31.02 -46.53 8.67
CA LYS A 127 31.02 -45.41 9.62
C LYS A 127 30.98 -44.06 8.91
N GLU A 128 31.77 -43.89 7.85
CA GLU A 128 31.78 -42.68 7.03
C GLU A 128 30.42 -42.43 6.35
N GLU A 129 29.79 -43.48 5.80
CA GLU A 129 28.45 -43.38 5.21
C GLU A 129 27.41 -42.94 6.24
N ARG A 130 27.41 -43.52 7.45
CA ARG A 130 26.51 -43.11 8.53
C ARG A 130 26.74 -41.67 9.00
N GLU A 131 27.98 -41.18 8.98
CA GLU A 131 28.28 -39.79 9.32
C GLU A 131 27.78 -38.83 8.23
N ASN A 132 28.00 -39.17 6.96
CA ASN A 132 27.51 -38.41 5.81
C ASN A 132 25.97 -38.35 5.76
N GLU A 133 25.27 -39.45 6.03
CA GLU A 133 23.80 -39.46 6.11
C GLU A 133 23.28 -38.56 7.23
N ARG A 134 23.92 -38.58 8.40
CA ARG A 134 23.56 -37.71 9.53
C ARG A 134 23.78 -36.24 9.20
N GLU A 135 24.86 -35.92 8.47
CA GLU A 135 25.11 -34.55 8.04
C GLU A 135 24.09 -34.10 6.99
N ALA A 136 23.77 -34.95 6.01
CA ALA A 136 22.74 -34.68 5.01
C ALA A 136 21.37 -34.44 5.67
N GLN A 137 20.97 -35.26 6.64
CA GLN A 137 19.73 -35.06 7.40
C GLN A 137 19.73 -33.74 8.20
N LYS A 138 20.87 -33.36 8.79
CA LYS A 138 21.00 -32.08 9.50
C LYS A 138 20.86 -30.89 8.55
N ARG A 139 21.44 -30.96 7.35
CA ARG A 139 21.31 -29.92 6.32
C ARG A 139 19.86 -29.81 5.86
N GLN A 140 19.20 -30.92 5.53
CA GLN A 140 17.79 -30.93 5.15
C GLN A 140 16.90 -30.32 6.25
N ALA A 141 17.11 -30.71 7.52
CA ALA A 141 16.34 -30.17 8.63
C ALA A 141 16.60 -28.67 8.89
N ALA A 142 17.78 -28.14 8.50
CA ALA A 142 18.07 -26.72 8.58
C ALA A 142 17.36 -25.94 7.46
N GLU A 143 17.39 -26.45 6.22
CA GLU A 143 16.68 -25.90 5.08
C GLU A 143 15.17 -25.86 5.31
N ASP A 144 14.58 -26.94 5.82
CA ASP A 144 13.15 -27.02 6.13
C ASP A 144 12.74 -25.99 7.20
N LYS A 145 13.62 -25.75 8.20
CA LYS A 145 13.40 -24.73 9.23
C LYS A 145 13.48 -23.33 8.65
N GLU A 146 14.42 -23.07 7.75
CA GLU A 146 14.57 -21.77 7.09
C GLU A 146 13.36 -21.49 6.18
N ALA A 147 12.95 -22.46 5.37
CA ALA A 147 11.76 -22.36 4.52
C ALA A 147 10.50 -22.10 5.34
N ALA A 148 10.31 -22.81 6.45
CA ALA A 148 9.17 -22.59 7.36
C ALA A 148 9.19 -21.19 8.01
N GLN A 149 10.37 -20.66 8.35
CA GLN A 149 10.50 -19.30 8.87
C GLN A 149 10.21 -18.25 7.79
N GLN A 150 10.64 -18.48 6.56
CA GLN A 150 10.39 -17.58 5.44
C GLN A 150 8.89 -17.50 5.12
N LEU A 151 8.20 -18.65 5.04
CA LEU A 151 6.75 -18.70 4.86
C LEU A 151 6.00 -17.95 5.97
N LYS A 152 6.45 -18.05 7.23
CA LYS A 152 5.86 -17.28 8.33
C LYS A 152 6.05 -15.77 8.16
N ARG A 153 7.22 -15.33 7.69
CA ARG A 153 7.50 -13.90 7.43
C ARG A 153 6.66 -13.38 6.26
N GLU A 154 6.53 -14.16 5.19
CA GLU A 154 5.72 -13.82 4.03
C GLU A 154 4.23 -13.75 4.37
N ALA A 155 3.71 -14.73 5.13
CA ALA A 155 2.33 -14.71 5.61
C ALA A 155 2.04 -13.49 6.51
N LYS A 156 3.00 -13.10 7.37
CA LYS A 156 2.88 -11.89 8.19
C LYS A 156 2.84 -10.62 7.33
N LYS A 157 3.75 -10.49 6.35
CA LYS A 157 3.77 -9.35 5.42
C LYS A 157 2.48 -9.26 4.59
N ALA A 158 1.96 -10.40 4.13
CA ALA A 158 0.69 -10.45 3.40
C ALA A 158 -0.47 -9.93 4.26
N LYS A 159 -0.58 -10.39 5.50
CA LYS A 159 -1.61 -9.93 6.44
C LYS A 159 -1.49 -8.43 6.75
N GLU A 160 -0.27 -7.94 7.00
CA GLU A 160 -0.02 -6.50 7.22
C GLU A 160 -0.42 -5.64 6.01
N SER A 161 -0.16 -6.13 4.80
CA SER A 161 -0.55 -5.43 3.57
C SER A 161 -2.07 -5.38 3.37
N GLU A 162 -2.78 -6.45 3.73
CA GLU A 162 -4.25 -6.51 3.69
C GLU A 162 -4.88 -5.56 4.72
N ASP A 163 -4.36 -5.56 5.96
CA ASP A 163 -4.81 -4.66 7.01
C ASP A 163 -4.56 -3.19 6.65
N LEU A 164 -3.43 -2.88 6.02
CA LEU A 164 -3.13 -1.54 5.52
C LEU A 164 -4.11 -1.12 4.40
N ALA A 165 -4.45 -2.03 3.48
CA ALA A 165 -5.44 -1.76 2.45
C ALA A 165 -6.83 -1.49 3.05
N LYS A 166 -7.25 -2.27 4.04
CA LYS A 166 -8.50 -2.03 4.79
C LYS A 166 -8.51 -0.68 5.48
N ARG A 167 -7.40 -0.29 6.15
CA ARG A 167 -7.26 1.04 6.78
C ARG A 167 -7.40 2.16 5.76
N ARG A 168 -6.72 2.07 4.61
CA ARG A 168 -6.83 3.09 3.54
C ARG A 168 -8.27 3.27 3.04
N VAL A 169 -9.04 2.19 2.92
CA VAL A 169 -10.45 2.27 2.54
C VAL A 169 -11.29 2.98 3.61
N ILE A 170 -11.05 2.67 4.90
CA ILE A 170 -11.73 3.33 6.01
C ILE A 170 -11.37 4.82 6.06
N ASP A 171 -10.08 5.16 5.94
CA ASP A 171 -9.60 6.55 5.95
C ASP A 171 -10.19 7.33 4.77
N ALA A 172 -10.27 6.74 3.58
CA ALA A 172 -10.91 7.36 2.42
C ALA A 172 -12.42 7.62 2.66
N LYS A 173 -13.13 6.67 3.28
CA LYS A 173 -14.54 6.86 3.66
C LYS A 173 -14.71 7.96 4.69
N ASN A 174 -13.88 7.98 5.73
CA ASN A 174 -13.93 9.00 6.77
C ASN A 174 -13.62 10.39 6.19
N ASN A 175 -12.60 10.50 5.35
CA ASN A 175 -12.26 11.74 4.65
C ASN A 175 -13.42 12.20 3.74
N TYR A 176 -14.11 11.28 3.05
CA TYR A 176 -15.32 11.62 2.29
C TYR A 176 -16.46 12.15 3.18
N TYR A 177 -16.71 11.53 4.34
CA TYR A 177 -17.75 12.02 5.27
C TYR A 177 -17.39 13.37 5.89
N GLU A 178 -16.13 13.59 6.28
CA GLU A 178 -15.64 14.88 6.76
C GLU A 178 -15.72 15.94 5.67
N TRP A 179 -15.28 15.62 4.45
CA TRP A 179 -15.45 16.49 3.29
C TRP A 179 -16.91 16.82 3.07
N ARG A 180 -17.82 15.84 3.08
CA ARG A 180 -19.27 16.05 2.92
C ARG A 180 -19.87 16.91 4.04
N ARG A 181 -19.35 16.79 5.27
CA ARG A 181 -19.79 17.59 6.43
C ARG A 181 -19.30 19.03 6.32
N ASN A 182 -18.05 19.23 5.89
CA ASN A 182 -17.45 20.55 5.71
C ASN A 182 -17.99 21.26 4.45
N ASN A 183 -18.34 20.49 3.42
CA ASN A 183 -18.98 20.96 2.19
C ASN A 183 -20.49 20.73 2.23
N ARG A 184 -21.08 20.57 3.42
CA ARG A 184 -22.52 20.41 3.57
C ARG A 184 -23.15 21.70 3.07
N LYS A 185 -23.86 21.58 1.95
CA LYS A 185 -24.46 22.69 1.21
C LYS A 185 -25.25 23.56 2.20
N PRO A 186 -24.98 24.87 2.33
CA PRO A 186 -25.90 25.76 3.02
C PRO A 186 -27.27 25.57 2.37
N GLY A 187 -28.30 25.35 3.19
CA GLY A 187 -29.65 25.11 2.68
C GLY A 187 -30.07 26.29 1.80
N ALA A 188 -30.59 26.00 0.61
CA ALA A 188 -31.18 27.02 -0.25
C ALA A 188 -32.27 27.75 0.55
N THR A 189 -32.23 29.08 0.55
CA THR A 189 -33.21 29.87 1.28
C THR A 189 -34.52 30.01 0.49
N PHE A 190 -34.48 29.77 -0.82
CA PHE A 190 -35.66 29.72 -1.68
C PHE A 190 -35.51 28.71 -2.82
N LYS A 191 -36.63 28.32 -3.42
CA LYS A 191 -36.69 27.48 -4.63
C LYS A 191 -36.84 28.36 -5.87
N LEU A 192 -36.10 28.07 -6.93
CA LEU A 192 -36.26 28.76 -8.22
C LEU A 192 -37.67 28.51 -8.78
N PRO A 193 -38.42 29.55 -9.16
CA PRO A 193 -39.71 29.40 -9.81
C PRO A 193 -39.51 28.92 -11.26
N GLY A 194 -40.05 27.75 -11.60
CA GLY A 194 -40.22 27.29 -12.99
C GLY A 194 -38.95 27.32 -13.87
N PRO A 195 -39.07 27.36 -15.21
CA PRO A 195 -37.91 27.56 -16.09
C PRO A 195 -37.24 28.87 -15.69
N TYR A 196 -36.04 28.78 -15.12
CA TYR A 196 -35.35 29.92 -14.56
C TYR A 196 -34.90 30.83 -15.69
N ASP A 197 -35.37 32.07 -15.65
CA ASP A 197 -34.89 33.13 -16.52
C ASP A 197 -33.47 33.51 -16.08
N ARG A 198 -32.48 33.29 -16.96
CA ARG A 198 -31.07 33.62 -16.68
C ARG A 198 -30.86 35.11 -16.48
N ASP A 199 -31.77 35.95 -16.96
CA ASP A 199 -31.65 37.40 -16.83
C ASP A 199 -32.08 37.87 -15.44
N SER A 200 -32.96 37.12 -14.77
CA SER A 200 -33.48 37.43 -13.44
C SER A 200 -32.54 37.04 -12.28
N TYR A 201 -31.51 36.24 -12.53
CA TYR A 201 -30.62 35.71 -11.50
C TYR A 201 -29.14 35.82 -11.89
N ARG A 202 -28.27 35.91 -10.89
CA ARG A 202 -26.81 35.94 -11.07
C ARG A 202 -26.14 34.95 -10.14
N ASN A 203 -25.12 34.26 -10.63
CA ASN A 203 -24.31 33.40 -9.78
C ASN A 203 -23.28 34.22 -8.97
N ALA A 204 -22.72 33.63 -7.92
CA ALA A 204 -21.75 34.32 -7.05
C ALA A 204 -20.56 34.93 -7.81
N ARG A 205 -20.12 34.29 -8.90
CA ARG A 205 -19.02 34.76 -9.74
C ARG A 205 -19.42 36.02 -10.52
N GLN A 206 -20.58 36.01 -11.18
CA GLN A 206 -21.12 37.17 -11.89
C GLN A 206 -21.36 38.34 -10.94
N CYS A 207 -21.90 38.11 -9.74
CA CYS A 207 -22.06 39.17 -8.75
C CYS A 207 -20.74 39.86 -8.38
N ARG A 208 -19.64 39.09 -8.32
CA ARG A 208 -18.31 39.63 -8.06
C ARG A 208 -17.76 40.37 -9.28
N ASP A 209 -17.86 39.77 -10.46
CA ASP A 209 -17.25 40.29 -11.68
C ASP A 209 -18.01 41.56 -12.18
N ASP A 210 -19.35 41.60 -12.08
CA ASP A 210 -20.19 42.70 -12.55
C ASP A 210 -20.32 43.84 -11.52
N TYR A 211 -20.41 43.51 -10.22
CA TYR A 211 -20.74 44.48 -9.16
C TYR A 211 -19.65 44.64 -8.09
N SER A 212 -18.51 43.98 -8.24
CA SER A 212 -17.42 44.00 -7.24
C SER A 212 -17.87 43.60 -5.82
N LEU A 213 -18.87 42.72 -5.72
CA LEU A 213 -19.34 42.21 -4.44
C LEU A 213 -18.40 41.12 -3.89
N VAL A 214 -18.12 41.19 -2.59
CA VAL A 214 -17.26 40.23 -1.87
C VAL A 214 -18.12 39.04 -1.41
N PRO A 215 -17.59 37.82 -1.29
CA PRO A 215 -18.36 36.66 -0.83
C PRO A 215 -19.08 36.86 0.51
N ASP A 216 -18.55 37.70 1.40
CA ASP A 216 -19.17 38.04 2.68
C ASP A 216 -20.43 38.90 2.52
N ASP A 217 -20.47 39.80 1.54
CA ASP A 217 -21.66 40.61 1.22
C ASP A 217 -22.81 39.71 0.76
N LEU A 218 -22.49 38.69 -0.04
CA LEU A 218 -23.46 37.75 -0.60
C LEU A 218 -24.06 36.82 0.45
N LYS A 219 -23.46 36.68 1.65
CA LYS A 219 -23.99 35.83 2.73
C LYS A 219 -25.32 36.33 3.29
N CYS A 220 -25.57 37.64 3.21
CA CYS A 220 -26.82 38.22 3.71
C CYS A 220 -27.99 38.09 2.72
N LEU A 221 -27.72 37.68 1.47
CA LEU A 221 -28.74 37.50 0.46
C LEU A 221 -29.35 36.10 0.51
N ALA A 222 -30.64 36.05 0.20
CA ALA A 222 -31.31 34.81 -0.12
C ALA A 222 -30.64 34.18 -1.36
N HIS A 223 -30.39 32.87 -1.34
CA HIS A 223 -29.77 32.15 -2.45
C HIS A 223 -30.51 30.86 -2.78
N CYS A 224 -30.47 30.49 -4.05
CA CYS A 224 -30.85 29.18 -4.54
C CYS A 224 -29.58 28.38 -4.90
N MET A 225 -29.64 27.07 -4.68
CA MET A 225 -28.57 26.15 -5.07
C MET A 225 -28.94 25.52 -6.41
N VAL A 226 -28.13 25.74 -7.44
CA VAL A 226 -28.33 25.18 -8.78
C VAL A 226 -27.22 24.15 -9.03
N PRO A 227 -27.55 22.93 -9.49
CA PRO A 227 -26.54 21.95 -9.86
C PRO A 227 -25.55 22.54 -10.85
N ASN A 228 -24.25 22.37 -10.59
CA ASN A 228 -23.24 22.82 -11.53
C ASN A 228 -23.34 21.97 -12.81
N THR A 229 -23.51 22.63 -13.96
CA THR A 229 -23.68 21.96 -15.26
C THR A 229 -22.37 21.41 -15.82
N ARG A 230 -21.22 21.86 -15.33
CA ARG A 230 -19.90 21.43 -15.83
C ARG A 230 -19.37 20.20 -15.12
N ASP A 231 -19.57 20.09 -13.80
CA ASP A 231 -19.07 19.00 -12.98
C ASP A 231 -20.13 18.57 -11.96
N GLN A 232 -20.74 17.40 -12.20
CA GLN A 232 -21.85 16.87 -11.40
C GLN A 232 -21.45 16.52 -9.95
N ASP A 233 -20.16 16.34 -9.71
CA ASP A 233 -19.57 16.04 -8.40
C ASP A 233 -19.17 17.31 -7.60
N TRP A 234 -19.24 18.49 -8.22
CA TRP A 234 -18.84 19.75 -7.58
C TRP A 234 -20.01 20.43 -6.86
N CYS A 235 -19.67 21.28 -5.88
CA CYS A 235 -20.64 22.04 -5.11
C CYS A 235 -21.62 22.79 -6.02
N ASP A 236 -22.92 22.73 -5.70
CA ASP A 236 -23.95 23.49 -6.41
C ASP A 236 -23.58 24.98 -6.41
N GLU A 237 -23.81 25.63 -7.54
CA GLU A 237 -23.61 27.07 -7.66
C GLU A 237 -24.68 27.81 -6.86
N LYS A 238 -24.27 28.86 -6.16
CA LYS A 238 -25.20 29.79 -5.51
C LYS A 238 -25.66 30.83 -6.51
N TRP A 239 -26.98 30.93 -6.64
CA TRP A 239 -27.67 31.88 -7.48
C TRP A 239 -28.47 32.85 -6.60
N PHE A 240 -28.38 34.13 -6.93
CA PHE A 240 -29.02 35.23 -6.21
C PHE A 240 -30.01 35.94 -7.13
N CYS A 241 -31.10 36.44 -6.57
CA CYS A 241 -32.06 37.27 -7.30
C CYS A 241 -31.36 38.58 -7.70
N LEU A 242 -31.38 38.93 -9.00
CA LEU A 242 -30.69 40.12 -9.50
C LEU A 242 -31.19 41.39 -8.80
N VAL A 243 -32.50 41.49 -8.59
CA VAL A 243 -33.14 42.63 -7.90
C VAL A 243 -32.57 42.84 -6.49
N ASP A 244 -32.31 41.75 -5.75
CA ASP A 244 -31.79 41.86 -4.38
C ASP A 244 -30.28 42.15 -4.38
N VAL A 245 -29.55 41.65 -5.38
CA VAL A 245 -28.15 42.00 -5.63
C VAL A 245 -28.04 43.51 -5.91
N GLU A 246 -28.88 44.05 -6.78
CA GLU A 246 -28.91 45.48 -7.12
C GLU A 246 -29.23 46.37 -5.92
N LYS A 247 -30.19 45.98 -5.09
CA LYS A 247 -30.47 46.69 -3.83
C LYS A 247 -29.26 46.68 -2.90
N LEU A 248 -28.58 45.52 -2.76
CA LEU A 248 -27.39 45.40 -1.93
C LEU A 248 -26.26 46.29 -2.44
N VAL A 249 -26.05 46.36 -3.75
CA VAL A 249 -25.03 47.19 -4.39
C VAL A 249 -25.28 48.67 -4.12
N GLY A 250 -26.50 49.16 -4.38
CA GLY A 250 -26.87 50.54 -4.08
C GLY A 250 -26.69 50.86 -2.59
N ARG A 251 -27.22 50.01 -1.71
CA ARG A 251 -27.05 50.17 -0.26
C ARG A 251 -25.57 50.25 0.16
N LYS A 252 -24.74 49.34 -0.34
CA LYS A 252 -23.31 49.30 -0.03
C LYS A 252 -22.60 50.56 -0.51
N ALA A 253 -22.89 51.04 -1.72
CA ALA A 253 -22.29 52.25 -2.25
C ALA A 253 -22.65 53.49 -1.42
N ALA A 254 -23.92 53.64 -1.03
CA ALA A 254 -24.36 54.73 -0.17
C ALA A 254 -23.70 54.70 1.21
N MET A 255 -23.64 53.52 1.84
CA MET A 255 -22.97 53.34 3.13
C MET A 255 -21.47 53.63 3.05
N MET A 256 -20.80 53.19 1.98
CA MET A 256 -19.38 53.47 1.77
C MET A 256 -19.11 54.97 1.54
N ALA A 257 -20.08 55.71 1.01
CA ALA A 257 -20.02 57.16 0.87
C ALA A 257 -20.39 57.93 2.15
N GLY A 258 -20.69 57.23 3.25
CA GLY A 258 -21.07 57.85 4.53
C GLY A 258 -22.47 58.45 4.54
N ILE A 259 -23.36 58.00 3.65
CA ILE A 259 -24.75 58.46 3.64
C ILE A 259 -25.54 57.67 4.68
N GLU A 260 -26.01 58.38 5.70
CA GLU A 260 -26.94 57.85 6.70
C GLU A 260 -28.36 58.30 6.34
N CYS A 261 -29.19 57.35 5.89
CA CYS A 261 -30.62 57.57 5.61
C CYS A 261 -31.43 56.52 6.38
N SER A 262 -32.51 56.95 7.05
CA SER A 262 -33.45 56.05 7.71
C SER A 262 -34.27 55.22 6.71
N ASP A 263 -34.54 55.79 5.53
CA ASP A 263 -35.34 55.15 4.48
C ASP A 263 -34.46 54.35 3.52
N GLU A 264 -34.67 53.04 3.49
CA GLU A 264 -33.91 52.09 2.65
C GLU A 264 -33.99 52.43 1.16
N LYS A 265 -35.16 52.87 0.67
CA LYS A 265 -35.35 53.23 -0.74
C LYS A 265 -34.50 54.42 -1.16
N GLU A 266 -34.43 55.45 -0.30
CA GLU A 266 -33.61 56.64 -0.57
C GLU A 266 -32.13 56.29 -0.52
N LEU A 267 -31.73 55.45 0.45
CA LEU A 267 -30.36 54.99 0.59
C LEU A 267 -29.89 54.23 -0.68
N ILE A 268 -30.73 53.32 -1.19
CA ILE A 268 -30.44 52.59 -2.43
C ILE A 268 -30.35 53.56 -3.61
N GLY A 269 -31.28 54.51 -3.73
CA GLY A 269 -31.30 55.52 -4.81
C GLY A 269 -30.02 56.35 -4.86
N LYS A 270 -29.60 56.92 -3.71
CA LYS A 270 -28.36 57.70 -3.59
C LYS A 270 -27.12 56.86 -3.90
N GLY A 271 -27.12 55.59 -3.50
CA GLY A 271 -26.04 54.66 -3.82
C GLY A 271 -25.86 54.46 -5.33
N TRP A 272 -26.96 54.35 -6.07
CA TRP A 272 -26.92 54.25 -7.53
C TRP A 272 -26.46 55.54 -8.22
N GLU A 273 -26.81 56.69 -7.65
CA GLU A 273 -26.30 57.98 -8.13
C GLU A 273 -24.77 58.05 -8.00
N ILE A 274 -24.22 57.66 -6.85
CA ILE A 274 -22.76 57.60 -6.63
C ILE A 274 -22.07 56.69 -7.64
N ILE A 275 -22.61 55.48 -7.87
CA ILE A 275 -22.03 54.54 -8.83
C ILE A 275 -22.02 55.15 -10.24
N ARG A 276 -23.11 55.82 -10.64
CA ARG A 276 -23.22 56.46 -11.95
C ARG A 276 -22.23 57.61 -12.11
N GLU A 277 -22.01 58.40 -11.05
CA GLU A 277 -20.99 59.47 -11.04
C GLU A 277 -19.57 58.91 -11.15
N GLN A 278 -19.27 57.84 -10.42
CA GLN A 278 -17.96 57.17 -10.51
C GLN A 278 -17.71 56.58 -11.89
N GLN A 279 -18.74 56.00 -12.55
CA GLN A 279 -18.59 55.47 -13.89
C GLN A 279 -18.33 56.59 -14.90
N LYS A 280 -19.08 57.70 -14.84
CA LYS A 280 -18.85 58.89 -15.69
C LYS A 280 -17.45 59.45 -15.50
N ALA A 281 -16.94 59.48 -14.27
CA ALA A 281 -15.60 59.95 -13.98
C ALA A 281 -14.53 59.06 -14.65
N LYS A 282 -14.67 57.73 -14.56
CA LYS A 282 -13.76 56.77 -15.20
C LYS A 282 -13.78 56.88 -16.72
N ASP A 283 -14.96 56.95 -17.33
CA ASP A 283 -15.11 57.05 -18.79
C ASP A 283 -14.48 58.35 -19.33
N THR A 284 -14.50 59.44 -18.54
CA THR A 284 -13.88 60.72 -18.90
C THR A 284 -12.35 60.66 -18.78
N GLU A 285 -11.84 59.93 -17.80
CA GLU A 285 -10.40 59.72 -17.59
C GLU A 285 -9.80 58.80 -18.68
N GLU A 286 -10.50 57.74 -19.10
CA GLU A 286 -10.05 56.88 -20.21
C GLU A 286 -10.10 57.57 -21.58
N ALA A 287 -10.91 58.62 -21.72
CA ALA A 287 -11.02 59.40 -22.95
C ALA A 287 -10.00 60.54 -23.08
N SER A 288 -9.24 60.85 -22.01
CA SER A 288 -8.23 61.92 -21.96
C SER A 288 -6.81 61.37 -22.14
#